data_AF-A0A434S2M6-F1
#
_entry.id   AF-A0A434S2M6-F1
#
_cell.length_a   1.000
_cell.length_b   1.000
_cell.length_c   1.000
_cell.angle_alpha   90.00
_cell.angle_beta   90.00
_cell.angle_gamma   90.00
#
_symmetry.space_group_name_H-M   'P 1'
#
loop_
_entity.id
_entity.type
_entity.pdbx_description
1 polymer ?
#
loop_
_entity_poly.entity_id
_entity_poly.type
_entity_poly.pdbx_seq_one_letter_code
_entity_poly.pdbx_strand_id
1 'polypeptide(L)'
;MSNIDDKTAIELTADIVSAYVGNNPLPASGLPDLIASVSASVRKLAGGAPVKESAPQTPAVNPKRSVFPDYIVCLEDGKKFKSLKRHLSTDHG
;
A
#
# COMPACT_ATOMS: atom_id res chain seq x y z
N MET A 1 -16.24 -2.40 6.33
CA MET A 1 -15.67 -2.32 4.97
C MET A 1 -16.74 -2.73 3.98
N SER A 2 -17.16 -1.82 3.11
CA SER A 2 -18.17 -2.11 2.09
C SER A 2 -17.56 -3.06 1.06
N ASN A 3 -17.96 -4.33 1.08
CA ASN A 3 -17.71 -5.23 -0.05
C ASN A 3 -18.46 -4.61 -1.24
N ILE A 4 -17.72 -4.20 -2.28
CA ILE A 4 -18.35 -3.73 -3.53
C ILE A 4 -19.07 -4.94 -4.13
N ASP A 5 -20.38 -4.80 -4.33
CA ASP A 5 -21.20 -5.83 -4.98
C ASP A 5 -20.63 -6.17 -6.37
N ASP A 6 -20.65 -7.45 -6.76
CA ASP A 6 -20.12 -7.90 -8.07
C ASP A 6 -20.71 -7.12 -9.25
N LYS A 7 -21.99 -6.72 -9.13
CA LYS A 7 -22.67 -5.89 -10.13
C LYS A 7 -21.97 -4.53 -10.30
N THR A 8 -21.66 -3.86 -9.20
CA THR A 8 -20.97 -2.57 -9.19
C THR A 8 -19.55 -2.70 -9.76
N ALA A 9 -18.84 -3.80 -9.46
CA ALA A 9 -17.51 -4.05 -10.02
C ALA A 9 -17.54 -4.25 -11.54
N ILE A 10 -18.59 -4.89 -12.07
CA ILE A 10 -18.80 -5.07 -13.51
C ILE A 10 -19.13 -3.74 -14.18
N GLU A 11 -20.02 -2.93 -13.59
CA GLU A 11 -20.37 -1.59 -14.09
C GLU A 11 -19.13 -0.68 -14.18
N LEU A 12 -18.33 -0.60 -13.11
CA LEU A 12 -17.07 0.15 -13.10
C LEU A 12 -16.07 -0.35 -14.15
N THR A 13 -15.97 -1.67 -14.32
CA THR A 13 -15.07 -2.26 -15.33
C THR A 13 -15.51 -1.86 -16.74
N ALA A 14 -16.81 -1.90 -17.03
CA ALA A 14 -17.36 -1.53 -18.33
C ALA A 14 -17.14 -0.04 -18.64
N ASP A 15 -17.33 0.83 -17.65
CA ASP A 15 -17.08 2.27 -17.78
C ASP A 15 -15.60 2.56 -18.08
N ILE A 16 -14.68 1.92 -17.36
CA ILE A 16 -13.23 2.09 -17.56
C ILE A 16 -12.81 1.61 -18.96
N VAL A 17 -13.24 0.41 -19.36
CA VAL A 17 -12.86 -0.18 -20.65
C VAL A 17 -13.45 0.63 -21.80
N SER A 18 -14.71 1.06 -21.72
CA SER A 18 -15.35 1.85 -22.78
C SER A 18 -14.65 3.21 -22.98
N ALA A 19 -14.27 3.89 -21.89
CA ALA A 19 -13.49 5.13 -21.97
C ALA A 19 -12.10 4.91 -22.58
N TYR A 20 -11.44 3.80 -22.22
CA TYR A 20 -10.11 3.48 -22.76
C TYR A 20 -10.17 3.18 -24.25
N VAL A 21 -11.07 2.31 -24.70
CA VAL A 21 -11.21 1.94 -26.12
C VAL A 21 -11.69 3.12 -26.97
N GLY A 22 -12.51 4.02 -26.41
CA GLY A 22 -12.98 5.21 -27.10
C GLY A 22 -11.86 6.19 -27.50
N ASN A 23 -10.75 6.22 -26.75
CA ASN A 23 -9.63 7.12 -27.00
C ASN A 23 -8.34 6.40 -27.43
N ASN A 24 -8.31 5.06 -27.41
CA ASN A 24 -7.13 4.26 -27.72
C ASN A 24 -7.51 3.14 -28.70
N PRO A 25 -7.10 3.22 -29.98
CA PRO A 25 -7.34 2.13 -30.92
C PRO A 25 -6.53 0.91 -30.50
N LEU A 26 -7.21 -0.23 -30.39
CA LEU A 26 -6.62 -1.51 -30.04
C LEU A 26 -7.12 -2.61 -30.98
N PRO A 27 -6.31 -3.64 -31.25
CA PRO A 27 -6.76 -4.82 -31.99
C PRO A 27 -7.90 -5.52 -31.24
N ALA A 28 -8.88 -6.07 -31.98
CA ALA A 28 -9.99 -6.83 -31.39
C ALA A 28 -9.51 -8.02 -30.54
N SER A 29 -8.34 -8.59 -30.86
CA SER A 29 -7.72 -9.67 -30.10
C SER A 29 -7.22 -9.25 -28.72
N GLY A 30 -6.92 -7.96 -28.50
CA GLY A 30 -6.42 -7.45 -27.21
C GLY A 30 -7.51 -7.01 -26.24
N LEU A 31 -8.77 -6.92 -26.71
CA LEU A 31 -9.90 -6.51 -25.88
C LEU A 31 -10.20 -7.48 -24.72
N PRO A 32 -10.19 -8.82 -24.91
CA PRO A 32 -10.44 -9.76 -23.82
C PRO A 32 -9.41 -9.63 -22.69
N ASP A 33 -8.13 -9.48 -23.03
CA ASP A 33 -7.05 -9.33 -22.05
C ASP A 33 -7.19 -8.03 -21.25
N LEU A 34 -7.56 -6.92 -21.91
CA LEU A 34 -7.82 -5.65 -21.24
C LEU A 34 -8.95 -5.76 -20.22
N ILE A 35 -10.08 -6.38 -20.62
CA ILE A 35 -11.23 -6.58 -19.73
C ILE A 35 -10.84 -7.42 -18.51
N ALA A 36 -10.09 -8.51 -18.72
CA ALA A 36 -9.63 -9.38 -17.64
C ALA A 36 -8.71 -8.64 -16.66
N SER A 37 -7.76 -7.85 -17.18
CA SER A 37 -6.83 -7.05 -16.38
C SER A 37 -7.54 -5.99 -15.52
N VAL A 38 -8.46 -5.23 -16.12
CA VAL A 38 -9.22 -4.19 -15.41
C VAL A 38 -10.14 -4.80 -14.36
N SER A 39 -10.91 -5.84 -14.71
CA SER A 39 -11.80 -6.53 -13.77
C SER A 39 -11.04 -7.09 -12.56
N ALA A 40 -9.88 -7.71 -12.79
CA ALA A 40 -9.03 -8.22 -11.71
C ALA A 40 -8.50 -7.08 -10.83
N SER A 41 -8.14 -5.95 -11.42
CA SER A 41 -7.63 -4.78 -10.68
C SER A 41 -8.71 -4.15 -9.82
N VAL A 42 -9.92 -3.93 -10.38
CA VAL A 42 -11.07 -3.39 -9.65
C VAL A 42 -11.45 -4.29 -8.48
N ARG A 43 -11.49 -5.62 -8.70
CA ARG A 43 -11.78 -6.60 -7.64
C ARG A 43 -10.71 -6.64 -6.55
N LYS A 44 -9.43 -6.51 -6.91
CA LYS A 44 -8.33 -6.42 -5.93
C LYS A 44 -8.44 -5.18 -5.06
N LEU A 45 -8.81 -4.05 -5.64
CA LEU A 45 -9.03 -2.80 -4.89
C LEU A 45 -10.28 -2.90 -4.02
N ALA A 46 -11.35 -3.51 -4.54
CA ALA A 46 -12.61 -3.74 -3.84
C ALA A 46 -12.46 -4.68 -2.63
N GLY A 47 -11.69 -5.75 -2.76
CA GLY A 47 -11.46 -6.74 -1.70
C GLY A 47 -10.59 -6.23 -0.55
N GLY A 48 -10.04 -5.02 -0.68
CA GLY A 48 -8.94 -4.54 0.16
C GLY A 48 -7.69 -5.36 -0.13
N ALA A 49 -6.58 -4.69 -0.48
CA ALA A 49 -5.30 -5.37 -0.33
C ALA A 49 -5.24 -5.89 1.12
N PRO A 50 -4.85 -7.16 1.38
CA PRO A 50 -4.45 -7.51 2.72
C PRO A 50 -3.42 -6.46 3.09
N VAL A 51 -3.73 -5.65 4.10
CA VAL A 51 -2.72 -4.82 4.75
C VAL A 51 -1.64 -5.83 5.05
N LYS A 52 -0.54 -5.77 4.32
CA LYS A 52 0.63 -6.59 4.59
C LYS A 52 0.91 -6.22 6.03
N GLU A 53 0.54 -7.08 6.98
CA GLU A 53 0.81 -6.84 8.39
C GLU A 53 2.29 -6.53 8.39
N SER A 54 2.63 -5.26 8.67
CA SER A 54 4.02 -4.87 8.74
C SER A 54 4.59 -5.85 9.75
N ALA A 55 5.54 -6.67 9.29
CA ALA A 55 6.11 -7.73 10.10
C ALA A 55 6.40 -7.11 11.48
N PRO A 56 5.94 -7.74 12.59
CA PRO A 56 5.97 -7.11 13.89
C PRO A 56 7.36 -6.54 14.12
N GLN A 57 7.44 -5.21 14.20
CA GLN A 57 8.72 -4.52 14.27
C GLN A 57 9.39 -4.96 15.57
N THR A 58 10.36 -5.86 15.47
CA THR A 58 11.16 -6.27 16.61
C THR A 58 12.06 -5.08 16.95
N PRO A 59 11.90 -4.45 18.13
CA PRO A 59 12.64 -3.25 18.44
C PRO A 59 14.14 -3.58 18.47
N ALA A 60 14.95 -2.70 17.86
CA ALA A 60 16.40 -2.90 17.76
C ALA A 60 17.07 -3.09 19.14
N VAL A 61 16.47 -2.52 20.18
CA VAL A 61 16.89 -2.69 21.57
C VAL A 61 15.68 -2.80 22.49
N ASN A 62 15.88 -3.37 23.68
CA ASN A 62 14.83 -3.39 24.70
C ASN A 62 14.38 -1.95 25.03
N PRO A 63 13.07 -1.63 24.99
CA PRO A 63 12.57 -0.27 25.22
C PRO A 63 13.05 0.35 26.54
N LYS A 64 13.19 -0.46 27.60
CA LYS A 64 13.66 -0.03 28.92
C LYS A 64 15.15 0.30 28.96
N ARG A 65 15.91 -0.14 27.96
CA ARG A 65 17.37 0.08 27.83
C ARG A 65 17.72 1.03 26.68
N SER A 66 16.74 1.75 26.15
CA SER A 66 16.95 2.69 25.05
C SER A 66 17.44 4.07 25.50
N VAL A 67 17.24 4.42 26.78
CA VAL A 67 17.59 5.74 27.34
C VAL A 67 18.83 5.61 28.24
N PHE A 68 19.87 6.37 27.91
CA PHE A 68 21.09 6.51 28.70
C PHE A 68 21.30 7.98 29.08
N PRO A 69 22.13 8.29 30.10
CA PRO A 69 22.38 9.66 30.53
C PRO A 69 22.88 10.60 29.42
N ASP A 70 23.70 10.07 28.50
CA ASP A 70 24.35 10.85 27.43
C ASP A 70 23.71 10.70 26.04
N TYR A 71 22.89 9.67 25.82
CA TYR A 71 22.32 9.36 24.51
C TYR A 71 21.05 8.49 24.60
N ILE A 72 20.25 8.51 23.55
CA ILE A 72 19.06 7.69 23.35
C ILE A 72 19.27 6.83 22.09
N VAL A 73 18.88 5.57 22.16
CA VAL A 73 18.93 4.61 21.05
C VAL A 73 17.57 4.57 20.35
N CYS A 74 17.55 4.74 19.03
CA CYS A 74 16.32 4.62 18.25
C CYS A 74 15.85 3.15 18.19
N LEU A 75 14.54 2.94 18.33
CA LEU A 75 13.95 1.59 18.32
C LEU A 75 13.75 1.05 16.90
N GLU A 76 13.69 1.93 15.90
CA GLU A 76 13.55 1.57 14.48
C GLU A 76 14.89 1.14 13.87
N ASP A 77 15.98 1.86 14.18
CA ASP A 77 17.27 1.67 13.48
C ASP A 77 18.46 1.32 14.39
N GLY A 78 18.30 1.35 15.73
CA GLY A 78 19.33 0.98 16.70
C GLY A 78 20.48 1.99 16.84
N LYS A 79 20.42 3.16 16.18
CA LYS A 79 21.48 4.17 16.25
C LYS A 79 21.34 5.07 17.47
N LYS A 80 22.48 5.66 17.90
CA LYS A 80 22.59 6.52 19.09
C LYS A 80 22.44 7.99 18.71
N PHE A 81 21.57 8.71 19.41
CA PHE A 81 21.31 10.12 19.19
C PHE A 81 21.16 10.88 20.51
N LYS A 82 21.50 12.18 20.53
CA LYS A 82 21.17 13.07 21.67
C LYS A 82 19.70 13.53 21.65
N SER A 83 19.09 13.57 20.47
CA SER A 83 17.69 13.92 20.27
C SER A 83 17.10 13.09 19.13
N LEU A 84 16.05 12.34 19.43
CA LEU A 84 15.35 11.52 18.43
C LEU A 84 14.39 12.33 17.55
N LYS A 85 13.96 13.52 17.98
CA LYS A 85 12.91 14.31 17.28
C LYS A 85 13.20 14.51 15.79
N ARG A 86 14.41 14.96 15.44
CA ARG A 86 14.79 15.22 14.04
C ARG A 86 14.89 13.93 13.22
N HIS A 87 15.45 12.87 13.80
CA HIS A 87 15.64 11.59 13.14
C HIS A 87 14.29 10.92 12.83
N LEU A 88 13.40 10.86 13.81
CA LEU A 88 12.04 10.32 13.61
C LEU A 88 11.27 11.09 12.55
N SER A 89 11.34 12.42 12.54
CA SER A 89 10.64 13.23 11.52
C SER A 89 11.21 13.16 10.11
N THR A 90 12.45 12.70 9.92
CA THR A 90 13.09 12.67 8.59
C THR A 90 13.08 11.27 7.99
N ASP A 91 13.34 10.25 8.81
CA ASP A 91 13.58 8.88 8.35
C ASP A 91 12.35 7.97 8.55
N HIS A 92 11.42 8.37 9.42
CA HIS A 92 10.28 7.54 9.86
C HIS A 92 8.96 8.33 9.97
N GLY A 93 8.90 9.54 9.41
CA GLY A 93 7.80 10.51 9.53
C GLY A 93 7.00 10.66 8.25
#